data_AF-A0A3B0LWG8-F1
#
_entry.id   AF-A0A3B0LWG8-F1
#
_cell.length_a   1.000
_cell.length_b   1.000
_cell.length_c   1.000
_cell.angle_alpha   90.00
_cell.angle_beta   90.00
_cell.angle_gamma   90.00
#
_symmetry.space_group_name_H-M   'P 1'
#
loop_
_entity.id
_entity.type
_entity.pdbx_description
1 polymer ?
#
loop_
_entity_poly.entity_id
_entity_poly.type
_entity_poly.pdbx_seq_one_letter_code
_entity_poly.pdbx_strand_id
1 'polypeptide(L)'
;MKQYLDLCQRIIDKGQWVANKRTGVRCLTIINADLEYDVANNQFPLITTRKSFYKAAIAELLGYLRGYSNAAQFRDIGCNTWHANANENQAWLNNPNRRGEDDMGRVYGVQGRSWQRPDGTYLDQLQKVISNLSVGIDDRAEIITFYNPGEFELGCLRPCMHTHTFSLLADKLYLTSYQRSCDVPLGLNFNQIQCFVLLALVAQLTGHKPSKAYHKIVNAHIYENQLSIMRDIQLKRTPYSLPQLRINPNIKTLKDIETWVTSDDFEVIGYQYHDAIKYPFTV
;
A
#
# COMPACT_ATOMS: atom_id res chain seq x y z
N MET A 1 -14.37 2.25 8.72
CA MET A 1 -15.32 2.44 7.60
C MET A 1 -15.74 3.88 7.36
N LYS A 2 -16.24 4.61 8.38
CA LYS A 2 -16.78 5.97 8.21
C LYS A 2 -15.84 6.92 7.44
N GLN A 3 -14.57 7.02 7.82
CA GLN A 3 -13.58 7.87 7.15
C GLN A 3 -13.41 7.60 5.64
N TYR A 4 -13.52 6.34 5.21
CA TYR A 4 -13.41 5.97 3.80
C TYR A 4 -14.65 6.45 3.02
N LEU A 5 -15.85 6.22 3.57
CA LEU A 5 -17.09 6.65 2.93
C LEU A 5 -17.22 8.17 2.93
N ASP A 6 -16.83 8.84 4.02
CA ASP A 6 -16.77 10.29 4.11
C ASP A 6 -15.81 10.87 3.06
N LEU A 7 -14.65 10.25 2.83
CA LEU A 7 -13.72 10.66 1.77
C LEU A 7 -14.34 10.48 0.38
N CYS A 8 -14.98 9.34 0.11
CA CYS A 8 -15.66 9.10 -1.17
C CYS A 8 -16.76 10.13 -1.43
N GLN A 9 -17.60 10.40 -0.42
CA GLN A 9 -18.67 11.39 -0.50
C GLN A 9 -18.10 12.81 -0.70
N ARG A 10 -17.04 13.17 0.03
CA ARG A 10 -16.37 14.47 -0.13
C ARG A 10 -15.81 14.66 -1.53
N ILE A 11 -15.26 13.62 -2.17
CA ILE A 11 -14.80 13.70 -3.56
C ILE A 11 -15.98 13.96 -4.50
N ILE A 12 -17.11 13.27 -4.30
CA ILE A 12 -18.31 13.46 -5.13
C ILE A 12 -18.86 14.88 -5.00
N ASP A 13 -18.95 15.40 -3.78
CA ASP A 13 -19.61 16.68 -3.51
C ASP A 13 -18.74 17.89 -3.85
N LYS A 14 -17.41 17.77 -3.66
CA LYS A 14 -16.48 18.90 -3.67
C LYS A 14 -15.32 18.74 -4.64
N GLY A 15 -15.24 17.61 -5.34
CA GLY A 15 -14.14 17.33 -6.25
C GLY A 15 -14.14 18.25 -7.46
N GLN A 16 -12.94 18.52 -7.98
CA GLN A 16 -12.74 19.22 -9.23
C GLN A 16 -12.30 18.22 -10.30
N TRP A 17 -12.82 18.38 -11.52
CA TRP A 17 -12.43 17.56 -12.65
C TRP A 17 -11.02 17.93 -13.11
N VAL A 18 -10.13 16.96 -13.12
CA VAL A 18 -8.76 17.08 -13.61
C VAL A 18 -8.57 16.14 -14.78
N ALA A 19 -8.17 16.69 -15.94
CA ALA A 19 -7.82 15.88 -17.09
C ALA A 19 -6.50 15.13 -16.84
N ASN A 20 -6.44 13.87 -17.25
CA ASN A 20 -5.25 13.04 -17.12
C ASN A 20 -4.78 12.58 -18.50
N LYS A 21 -3.75 13.21 -19.05
CA LYS A 21 -3.18 12.87 -20.36
C LYS A 21 -2.55 11.47 -20.37
N ARG A 22 -2.10 10.97 -19.21
CA ARG A 22 -1.43 9.66 -19.11
C ARG A 22 -2.43 8.50 -19.31
N THR A 23 -3.62 8.63 -18.74
CA THR A 23 -4.65 7.57 -18.77
C THR A 23 -5.79 7.83 -19.75
N GLY A 24 -5.95 9.06 -20.23
CA GLY A 24 -7.08 9.48 -21.07
C GLY A 24 -8.41 9.62 -20.32
N VAL A 25 -8.48 9.26 -19.04
CA VAL A 25 -9.70 9.33 -18.21
C VAL A 25 -9.54 10.42 -17.17
N ARG A 26 -10.47 11.38 -17.13
CA ARG A 26 -10.46 12.46 -16.13
C ARG A 26 -10.81 11.94 -14.73
N CYS A 27 -10.32 12.66 -13.72
CA CYS A 27 -10.47 12.31 -12.32
C CYS A 27 -11.24 13.41 -11.58
N LEU A 28 -12.26 13.03 -10.81
CA LEU A 28 -12.87 13.91 -9.83
C LEU A 28 -11.98 13.92 -8.58
N THR A 29 -11.40 15.07 -8.24
CA THR A 29 -10.22 15.13 -7.36
C THR A 29 -10.40 16.13 -6.24
N ILE A 30 -9.95 15.77 -5.03
CA ILE A 30 -9.73 16.71 -3.93
C ILE A 30 -8.27 16.67 -3.48
N ILE A 31 -7.84 17.75 -2.83
CA ILE A 31 -6.56 17.81 -2.15
C ILE A 31 -6.74 17.56 -0.65
N ASN A 32 -5.79 16.82 -0.10
CA ASN A 32 -5.67 16.48 1.31
C ASN A 32 -6.77 15.58 1.87
N ALA A 33 -6.37 14.38 2.29
CA ALA A 33 -7.13 13.52 3.19
C ALA A 33 -6.19 12.87 4.21
N ASP A 34 -6.64 12.84 5.46
CA ASP A 34 -5.91 12.27 6.59
C ASP A 34 -6.77 11.13 7.15
N LEU A 35 -6.24 9.91 7.11
CA LEU A 35 -6.91 8.72 7.62
C LEU A 35 -6.12 8.14 8.79
N GLU A 36 -6.82 7.48 9.70
CA GLU A 36 -6.24 6.87 10.89
C GLU A 36 -6.76 5.44 11.07
N TYR A 37 -5.87 4.50 11.39
CA TYR A 37 -6.22 3.10 11.64
C TYR A 37 -5.76 2.68 13.04
N ASP A 38 -6.70 2.16 13.83
CA ASP A 38 -6.46 1.70 15.19
C ASP A 38 -5.96 0.24 15.18
N VAL A 39 -4.64 0.10 15.16
CA VAL A 39 -3.97 -1.21 15.16
C VAL A 39 -3.92 -1.79 16.57
N ALA A 40 -3.83 -0.93 17.60
CA ALA A 40 -3.80 -1.34 19.00
C ALA A 40 -5.03 -2.17 19.39
N ASN A 41 -6.21 -1.75 18.94
CA ASN A 41 -7.48 -2.44 19.20
C ASN A 41 -7.90 -3.39 18.06
N ASN A 42 -6.98 -3.70 17.14
CA ASN A 42 -7.18 -4.58 15.99
C ASN A 42 -8.42 -4.23 15.13
N GLN A 43 -8.67 -2.94 14.91
CA GLN A 43 -9.77 -2.49 14.05
C GLN A 43 -9.34 -2.50 12.58
N PHE A 44 -9.24 -3.70 12.01
CA PHE A 44 -8.67 -3.89 10.67
C PHE A 44 -9.48 -3.10 9.62
N PRO A 45 -8.88 -2.14 8.90
CA PRO A 45 -9.60 -1.27 7.98
C PRO A 45 -9.87 -2.03 6.70
N LEU A 46 -10.79 -2.99 6.71
CA LEU A 46 -11.24 -3.69 5.52
C LEU A 46 -12.59 -3.11 5.09
N ILE A 47 -12.73 -2.79 3.80
CA ILE A 47 -13.99 -2.22 3.29
C ILE A 47 -15.07 -3.28 3.32
N THR A 48 -16.19 -2.99 3.98
CA THR A 48 -17.33 -3.91 4.13
C THR A 48 -18.46 -3.64 3.15
N THR A 49 -18.54 -2.45 2.55
CA THR A 49 -19.58 -2.07 1.57
C THR A 49 -19.40 -2.78 0.23
N ARG A 50 -18.40 -3.63 0.10
CA ARG A 50 -18.15 -4.57 -1.01
C ARG A 50 -17.12 -5.60 -0.56
N LYS A 51 -17.01 -6.73 -1.27
CA LYS A 51 -15.88 -7.65 -1.09
C LYS A 51 -14.54 -6.95 -1.38
N SER A 52 -13.53 -7.24 -0.56
CA SER A 52 -12.17 -6.70 -0.61
C SER A 52 -11.21 -7.88 -0.62
N PHE A 53 -10.14 -7.79 -1.42
CA PHE A 53 -9.21 -8.91 -1.65
C PHE A 53 -7.94 -8.74 -0.81
N TYR A 54 -8.09 -8.83 0.51
CA TYR A 54 -7.02 -8.50 1.45
C TYR A 54 -5.74 -9.35 1.27
N LYS A 55 -5.87 -10.63 0.90
CA LYS A 55 -4.73 -11.50 0.64
C LYS A 55 -3.81 -10.95 -0.46
N ALA A 56 -4.38 -10.43 -1.54
CA ALA A 56 -3.61 -9.82 -2.62
C ALA A 56 -2.90 -8.53 -2.16
N ALA A 57 -3.57 -7.69 -1.36
CA ALA A 57 -2.96 -6.48 -0.80
C ALA A 57 -1.79 -6.79 0.15
N ILE A 58 -1.92 -7.85 0.95
CA ILE A 58 -0.85 -8.35 1.83
C ILE A 58 0.28 -8.98 1.00
N ALA A 59 -0.03 -9.80 0.01
CA ALA A 59 0.95 -10.38 -0.89
C ALA A 59 1.77 -9.30 -1.61
N GLU A 60 1.12 -8.23 -2.09
CA GLU A 60 1.83 -7.07 -2.66
C GLU A 60 2.81 -6.44 -1.66
N LEU A 61 2.36 -6.21 -0.41
CA LEU A 61 3.23 -5.71 0.65
C LEU A 61 4.42 -6.65 0.90
N LEU A 62 4.19 -7.96 1.00
CA LEU A 62 5.25 -8.95 1.18
C LEU A 62 6.27 -8.88 0.03
N GLY A 63 5.83 -8.72 -1.22
CA GLY A 63 6.72 -8.51 -2.36
C GLY A 63 7.58 -7.25 -2.23
N TYR A 64 7.02 -6.14 -1.73
CA TYR A 64 7.79 -4.93 -1.43
C TYR A 64 8.81 -5.19 -0.32
N LEU A 65 8.38 -5.82 0.78
CA LEU A 65 9.27 -6.14 1.90
C LEU A 65 10.37 -7.11 1.47
N ARG A 66 10.17 -7.95 0.45
CA ARG A 66 11.19 -8.86 -0.11
C ARG A 66 12.11 -8.23 -1.14
N GLY A 67 11.85 -7.00 -1.55
CA GLY A 67 12.66 -6.34 -2.57
C GLY A 67 12.37 -6.78 -4.00
N TYR A 68 11.20 -7.37 -4.28
CA TYR A 68 10.89 -7.86 -5.63
C TYR A 68 10.87 -6.73 -6.66
N SER A 69 11.31 -7.08 -7.87
CA SER A 69 11.42 -6.20 -9.04
C SER A 69 10.85 -6.82 -10.31
N ASN A 70 10.21 -7.98 -10.20
CA ASN A 70 9.64 -8.70 -11.33
C ASN A 70 8.20 -9.13 -11.03
N ALA A 71 7.28 -8.85 -11.95
CA ALA A 71 5.85 -9.09 -11.77
C ALA A 71 5.50 -10.58 -11.63
N ALA A 72 6.32 -11.50 -12.16
CA ALA A 72 6.14 -12.94 -11.94
C ALA A 72 6.30 -13.31 -10.46
N GLN A 73 7.26 -12.71 -9.76
CA GLN A 73 7.47 -12.97 -8.32
C GLN A 73 6.25 -12.54 -7.48
N PHE A 74 5.58 -11.45 -7.87
CA PHE A 74 4.33 -11.05 -7.23
C PHE A 74 3.21 -12.04 -7.53
N ARG A 75 3.11 -12.54 -8.78
CA ARG A 75 2.10 -13.55 -9.14
C ARG A 75 2.29 -14.85 -8.36
N ASP A 76 3.53 -15.29 -8.18
CA ASP A 76 3.87 -16.52 -7.45
C ASP A 76 3.38 -16.48 -5.99
N ILE A 77 3.26 -15.29 -5.41
CA ILE A 77 2.76 -15.09 -4.04
C ILE A 77 1.28 -14.69 -3.99
N GLY A 78 0.55 -14.82 -5.11
CA GLY A 78 -0.88 -14.56 -5.20
C GLY A 78 -1.26 -13.10 -5.50
N CYS A 79 -0.33 -12.30 -6.05
CA CYS A 79 -0.56 -10.89 -6.38
C CYS A 79 -0.30 -10.58 -7.86
N ASN A 80 -1.33 -10.23 -8.62
CA ASN A 80 -1.20 -9.89 -10.05
C ASN A 80 -1.31 -8.38 -10.35
N THR A 81 -1.19 -7.51 -9.35
CA THR A 81 -1.43 -6.06 -9.51
C THR A 81 -0.42 -5.37 -10.43
N TRP A 82 0.77 -5.94 -10.59
CA TRP A 82 1.87 -5.35 -11.35
C TRP A 82 1.92 -5.74 -12.83
N HIS A 83 1.12 -6.71 -13.25
CA HIS A 83 1.17 -7.24 -14.61
C HIS A 83 0.96 -6.14 -15.67
N ALA A 84 -0.10 -5.35 -15.54
CA ALA A 84 -0.41 -4.30 -16.51
C ALA A 84 0.71 -3.24 -16.58
N ASN A 85 1.30 -2.86 -15.44
CA ASN A 85 2.40 -1.90 -15.42
C ASN A 85 3.68 -2.45 -16.06
N ALA A 86 3.99 -3.74 -15.87
CA ALA A 86 5.19 -4.37 -16.41
C ALA A 86 5.07 -4.77 -17.89
N ASN A 87 3.86 -5.13 -18.35
CA ASN A 87 3.63 -5.81 -19.62
C ASN A 87 2.64 -5.11 -20.57
N GLU A 88 1.84 -4.15 -20.11
CA GLU A 88 0.84 -3.46 -20.96
C GLU A 88 1.10 -1.94 -21.08
N ASN A 89 1.91 -1.37 -20.18
CA ASN A 89 2.29 0.04 -20.21
C ASN A 89 3.29 0.31 -21.35
N GLN A 90 2.81 0.91 -22.45
CA GLN A 90 3.63 1.22 -23.63
C GLN A 90 4.85 2.10 -23.33
N ALA A 91 4.77 3.03 -22.37
CA ALA A 91 5.91 3.85 -21.99
C ALA A 91 7.02 3.00 -21.34
N TRP A 92 6.66 1.95 -20.62
CA TRP A 92 7.62 1.02 -20.03
C TRP A 92 8.10 -0.03 -21.04
N LEU A 93 7.19 -0.58 -21.87
CA LEU A 93 7.55 -1.53 -22.93
C LEU A 93 8.61 -0.97 -23.88
N ASN A 94 8.54 0.33 -24.20
CA ASN A 94 9.49 1.03 -25.06
C ASN A 94 10.70 1.62 -24.30
N ASN A 95 10.77 1.47 -22.97
CA ASN A 95 11.84 2.06 -22.17
C ASN A 95 13.15 1.26 -22.35
N PRO A 96 14.28 1.90 -22.69
CA PRO A 96 15.57 1.20 -22.88
C PRO A 96 16.12 0.55 -21.60
N ASN A 97 15.61 0.93 -20.43
CA ASN A 97 15.98 0.34 -19.14
C ASN A 97 15.22 -0.95 -18.83
N ARG A 98 14.14 -1.26 -19.57
CA ARG A 98 13.36 -2.49 -19.37
C ARG A 98 14.16 -3.68 -19.88
N ARG A 99 14.35 -4.68 -19.03
CA ARG A 99 15.22 -5.84 -19.28
C ARG A 99 14.52 -7.04 -19.93
N GLY A 100 13.19 -7.09 -19.88
CA GLY A 100 12.43 -8.21 -20.44
C GLY A 100 10.98 -8.26 -19.94
N GLU A 101 10.31 -9.37 -20.23
CA GLU A 101 8.97 -9.67 -19.70
C GLU A 101 8.96 -9.62 -18.17
N ASP A 102 7.87 -9.09 -17.62
CA ASP A 102 7.65 -8.90 -16.18
C ASP A 102 8.65 -7.99 -15.46
N ASP A 103 9.69 -7.48 -16.12
CA ASP A 103 10.61 -6.54 -15.50
C ASP A 103 9.83 -5.30 -15.05
N MET A 104 9.93 -4.95 -13.77
CA MET A 104 9.35 -3.74 -13.21
C MET A 104 10.40 -2.65 -13.03
N GLY A 105 11.69 -3.00 -13.12
CA GLY A 105 12.79 -2.11 -12.83
C GLY A 105 12.88 -1.75 -11.33
N ARG A 106 13.38 -0.54 -11.03
CA ARG A 106 13.71 -0.08 -9.67
C ARG A 106 12.51 0.58 -8.96
N VAL A 107 11.47 -0.21 -8.68
CA VAL A 107 10.24 0.23 -7.98
C VAL A 107 10.32 0.04 -6.45
N TYR A 108 9.17 0.04 -5.76
CA TYR A 108 9.01 -0.04 -4.30
C TYR A 108 10.00 -0.98 -3.59
N GLY A 109 9.97 -2.27 -3.89
CA GLY A 109 10.81 -3.24 -3.18
C GLY A 109 12.30 -2.95 -3.33
N VAL A 110 12.75 -2.64 -4.55
CA VAL A 110 14.15 -2.30 -4.83
C VAL A 110 14.60 -1.08 -4.04
N GLN A 111 13.79 -0.01 -4.02
CA GLN A 111 14.14 1.18 -3.24
C GLN A 111 14.18 0.89 -1.73
N GLY A 112 13.26 0.08 -1.22
CA GLY A 112 13.21 -0.26 0.20
C GLY A 112 14.37 -1.15 0.68
N ARG A 113 14.82 -2.10 -0.14
CA ARG A 113 15.80 -3.14 0.24
C ARG A 113 17.19 -2.94 -0.38
N SER A 114 17.31 -2.16 -1.44
CA SER A 114 18.55 -1.99 -2.21
C SER A 114 18.66 -0.57 -2.80
N TRP A 115 18.47 0.43 -1.94
CA TRP A 115 18.65 1.84 -2.29
C TRP A 115 20.11 2.09 -2.70
N GLN A 116 20.35 2.67 -3.87
CA GLN A 116 21.71 2.94 -4.35
C GLN A 116 22.33 4.14 -3.64
N ARG A 117 23.55 3.96 -3.13
CA ARG A 117 24.36 5.04 -2.57
C ARG A 117 25.24 5.66 -3.65
N PRO A 118 25.68 6.94 -3.48
CA PRO A 118 26.59 7.59 -4.42
C PRO A 118 27.93 6.86 -4.62
N ASP A 119 28.36 6.05 -3.64
CA ASP A 119 29.60 5.27 -3.69
C ASP A 119 29.45 3.90 -4.39
N GLY A 120 28.26 3.59 -4.92
CA GLY A 120 27.95 2.33 -5.60
C GLY A 120 27.55 1.17 -4.66
N THR A 121 27.57 1.38 -3.34
CA THR A 121 27.03 0.42 -2.37
C THR A 121 25.50 0.57 -2.24
N TYR A 122 24.87 -0.26 -1.42
CA TYR A 122 23.43 -0.23 -1.19
C TYR A 122 23.06 0.02 0.27
N LEU A 123 21.89 0.60 0.49
CA LEU A 123 21.24 0.72 1.80
C LEU A 123 19.94 -0.09 1.79
N ASP A 124 19.84 -1.03 2.74
CA ASP A 124 18.58 -1.69 3.08
C ASP A 124 17.86 -0.87 4.16
N GLN A 125 16.91 -0.06 3.74
CA GLN A 125 16.17 0.85 4.63
C GLN A 125 15.29 0.08 5.61
N LEU A 126 14.63 -1.00 5.15
CA LEU A 126 13.78 -1.82 6.00
C LEU A 126 14.60 -2.55 7.07
N GLN A 127 15.73 -3.14 6.69
CA GLN A 127 16.62 -3.80 7.65
C GLN A 127 17.14 -2.79 8.69
N LYS A 128 17.54 -1.58 8.27
CA LYS A 128 17.94 -0.50 9.19
C LYS A 128 16.84 -0.21 10.23
N VAL A 129 15.61 0.00 9.78
CA VAL A 129 14.46 0.28 10.65
C VAL A 129 14.19 -0.86 11.61
N ILE A 130 14.14 -2.11 11.12
CA ILE A 130 13.89 -3.28 11.98
C ILE A 130 15.01 -3.44 13.00
N SER A 131 16.28 -3.28 12.60
CA SER A 131 17.43 -3.42 13.51
C SER A 131 17.39 -2.38 14.62
N ASN A 132 17.13 -1.11 14.30
CA ASN A 132 17.04 -0.03 15.28
C ASN A 132 15.88 -0.27 16.26
N LEU A 133 14.68 -0.48 15.74
CA LEU A 133 13.48 -0.66 16.55
C LEU A 133 13.58 -1.91 17.44
N SER A 134 14.18 -3.00 16.98
CA SER A 134 14.33 -4.24 17.77
C SER A 134 15.13 -4.05 19.06
N VAL A 135 16.01 -3.04 19.12
CA VAL A 135 16.79 -2.68 20.33
C VAL A 135 16.27 -1.39 20.99
N GLY A 136 15.08 -0.94 20.62
CA GLY A 136 14.42 0.24 21.21
C GLY A 136 14.98 1.58 20.75
N ILE A 137 15.72 1.61 19.64
CA ILE A 137 16.23 2.86 19.05
C ILE A 137 15.19 3.40 18.07
N ASP A 138 14.83 4.66 18.26
CA ASP A 138 14.17 5.52 17.27
C ASP A 138 15.05 6.74 17.08
N ASP A 139 15.79 6.77 15.97
CA ASP A 139 16.68 7.89 15.62
C ASP A 139 15.92 9.10 15.05
N ARG A 140 14.59 9.10 15.13
CA ARG A 140 13.65 10.06 14.53
C ARG A 140 13.72 10.08 13.00
N ALA A 141 14.40 9.10 12.41
CA ALA A 141 14.58 8.87 11.00
C ALA A 141 14.35 7.38 10.66
N GLU A 142 13.48 6.71 11.41
CA GLU A 142 12.99 5.36 11.08
C GLU A 142 12.04 5.41 9.88
N ILE A 143 12.64 5.70 8.72
CA ILE A 143 11.95 6.04 7.49
C ILE A 143 12.34 5.03 6.41
N ILE A 144 11.32 4.54 5.71
CA ILE A 144 11.47 3.83 4.44
C ILE A 144 10.87 4.71 3.36
N THR A 145 11.66 5.11 2.38
CA THR A 145 11.16 5.84 1.21
C THR A 145 11.43 5.08 -0.09
N PHE A 146 10.42 5.07 -0.94
CA PHE A 146 10.50 4.56 -2.30
C PHE A 146 10.70 5.69 -3.31
N TYR A 147 10.61 6.95 -2.86
CA TYR A 147 10.66 8.12 -3.72
C TYR A 147 12.10 8.51 -4.04
N ASN A 148 12.63 7.98 -5.14
CA ASN A 148 13.95 8.34 -5.68
C ASN A 148 13.81 9.09 -7.02
N PRO A 149 13.80 10.44 -7.02
CA PRO A 149 13.70 11.22 -8.25
C PRO A 149 14.83 10.98 -9.25
N GLY A 150 15.99 10.52 -8.79
CA GLY A 150 17.14 10.23 -9.65
C GLY A 150 17.06 8.92 -10.42
N GLU A 151 15.99 8.14 -10.24
CA GLU A 151 15.83 6.82 -10.86
C GLU A 151 14.41 6.60 -11.45
N PHE A 152 13.61 7.65 -11.65
CA PHE A 152 12.21 7.49 -12.06
C PHE A 152 12.02 6.82 -13.42
N GLU A 153 12.98 6.97 -14.32
CA GLU A 153 13.03 6.33 -15.63
C GLU A 153 13.46 4.85 -15.58
N LEU A 154 13.95 4.39 -14.43
CA LEU A 154 14.43 3.01 -14.23
C LEU A 154 13.34 2.07 -13.74
N GLY A 155 12.07 2.48 -13.67
CA GLY A 155 10.97 1.66 -13.21
C GLY A 155 9.66 1.89 -13.97
N CYS A 156 8.80 0.88 -13.98
CA CYS A 156 7.54 0.89 -14.74
C CYS A 156 6.46 1.81 -14.14
N LEU A 157 6.60 2.19 -12.87
CA LEU A 157 5.69 3.09 -12.16
C LEU A 157 6.38 3.82 -11.02
N ARG A 158 6.16 5.13 -10.92
CA ARG A 158 6.59 5.94 -9.77
C ARG A 158 5.76 5.61 -8.53
N PRO A 159 6.34 5.52 -7.33
CA PRO A 159 5.60 5.10 -6.14
C PRO A 159 4.48 6.07 -5.77
N CYS A 160 3.28 5.55 -5.50
CA CYS A 160 2.10 6.31 -5.08
C CYS A 160 2.14 6.57 -3.57
N MET A 161 2.13 5.51 -2.76
CA MET A 161 2.40 5.56 -1.32
C MET A 161 3.90 5.39 -1.13
N HIS A 162 4.61 6.49 -0.97
CA HIS A 162 6.05 6.53 -1.24
C HIS A 162 6.92 6.59 0.01
N THR A 163 6.36 6.90 1.18
CA THR A 163 7.14 7.00 2.41
C THR A 163 6.37 6.42 3.59
N HIS A 164 7.07 5.68 4.43
CA HIS A 164 6.62 5.16 5.71
C HIS A 164 7.59 5.64 6.80
N THR A 165 7.06 6.29 7.83
CA THR A 165 7.82 6.77 8.98
C THR A 165 7.31 6.06 10.22
N PHE A 166 8.20 5.37 10.92
CA PHE A 166 7.92 4.76 12.20
C PHE A 166 8.29 5.71 13.33
N SER A 167 7.58 5.63 14.44
CA SER A 167 7.94 6.33 15.67
C SER A 167 7.69 5.43 16.87
N LEU A 168 8.66 5.34 17.77
CA LEU A 168 8.59 4.56 18.99
C LEU A 168 8.43 5.48 20.18
N LEU A 169 7.32 5.33 20.92
CA LEU A 169 7.09 6.06 22.16
C LEU A 169 6.85 5.05 23.29
N ALA A 170 7.82 4.95 24.19
CA ALA A 170 7.91 3.85 25.15
C ALA A 170 7.87 2.49 24.42
N ASP A 171 6.89 1.64 24.70
CA ASP A 171 6.70 0.33 24.07
C ASP A 171 5.71 0.37 22.88
N LYS A 172 5.25 1.55 22.47
CA LYS A 172 4.22 1.73 21.44
C LYS A 172 4.82 2.21 20.13
N LEU A 173 4.60 1.42 19.08
CA LEU A 173 5.01 1.74 17.72
C LEU A 173 3.87 2.42 16.95
N TYR A 174 4.21 3.47 16.22
CA TYR A 174 3.32 4.22 15.34
C TYR A 174 3.85 4.18 13.91
N LEU A 175 2.96 4.35 12.94
CA LEU A 175 3.30 4.47 11.53
C LEU A 175 2.65 5.74 10.95
N THR A 176 3.37 6.46 10.11
CA THR A 176 2.81 7.47 9.21
C THR A 176 3.19 7.12 7.77
N SER A 177 2.19 6.90 6.92
CA SER A 177 2.35 6.63 5.49
C SER A 177 1.96 7.85 4.66
N TYR A 178 2.76 8.19 3.67
CA TYR A 178 2.52 9.33 2.78
C TYR A 178 2.25 8.88 1.34
N GLN A 179 1.08 9.24 0.82
CA GLN A 179 0.60 8.90 -0.52
C GLN A 179 0.36 10.14 -1.36
N ARG A 180 1.16 10.31 -2.41
CA ARG A 180 1.07 11.48 -3.31
C ARG A 180 -0.17 11.44 -4.22
N SER A 181 -0.70 10.25 -4.49
CA SER A 181 -1.76 10.01 -5.49
C SER A 181 -2.53 8.75 -5.12
N CYS A 182 -3.85 8.86 -5.04
CA CYS A 182 -4.71 7.78 -4.56
C CYS A 182 -5.99 7.66 -5.41
N ASP A 183 -6.07 6.59 -6.19
CA ASP A 183 -7.34 6.06 -6.70
C ASP A 183 -8.10 5.51 -5.48
N VAL A 184 -9.15 6.21 -5.06
CA VAL A 184 -9.88 5.88 -3.83
C VAL A 184 -10.72 4.59 -3.97
N PRO A 185 -11.41 4.33 -5.10
CA PRO A 185 -12.15 3.07 -5.27
C PRO A 185 -11.26 1.83 -5.31
N LEU A 186 -10.10 1.85 -5.98
CA LEU A 186 -9.23 0.67 -6.12
C LEU A 186 -8.01 0.73 -5.21
N GLY A 187 -7.17 1.75 -5.37
CA GLY A 187 -5.89 1.87 -4.67
C GLY A 187 -6.04 1.94 -3.16
N LEU A 188 -6.90 2.83 -2.65
CA LEU A 188 -7.06 3.01 -1.19
C LEU A 188 -7.53 1.73 -0.49
N ASN A 189 -8.34 0.90 -1.16
CA ASN A 189 -8.77 -0.39 -0.62
C ASN A 189 -7.59 -1.30 -0.29
N PHE A 190 -6.53 -1.27 -1.09
CA PHE A 190 -5.27 -1.97 -0.84
C PHE A 190 -4.40 -1.22 0.16
N ASN A 191 -4.22 0.09 -0.03
CA ASN A 191 -3.24 0.86 0.74
C ASN A 191 -3.59 0.97 2.23
N GLN A 192 -4.88 1.03 2.60
CA GLN A 192 -5.29 1.03 4.01
C GLN A 192 -4.96 -0.30 4.72
N ILE A 193 -5.08 -1.43 4.01
CA ILE A 193 -4.69 -2.75 4.51
C ILE A 193 -3.18 -2.79 4.70
N GLN A 194 -2.42 -2.30 3.72
CA GLN A 194 -0.96 -2.28 3.75
C GLN A 194 -0.41 -1.44 4.90
N CYS A 195 -0.99 -0.25 5.16
CA CYS A 195 -0.60 0.57 6.32
C CYS A 195 -0.80 -0.17 7.65
N PHE A 196 -1.98 -0.79 7.82
CA PHE A 196 -2.30 -1.52 9.04
C PHE A 196 -1.36 -2.72 9.24
N VAL A 197 -1.21 -3.54 8.19
CA VAL A 197 -0.41 -4.77 8.22
C VAL A 197 1.07 -4.45 8.42
N LEU A 198 1.58 -3.39 7.78
CA LEU A 198 2.97 -2.96 7.96
C LEU A 198 3.27 -2.60 9.41
N LEU A 199 2.42 -1.79 10.05
CA LEU A 199 2.61 -1.45 11.46
C LEU A 199 2.52 -2.69 12.36
N ALA A 200 1.49 -3.52 12.16
CA ALA A 200 1.30 -4.73 12.95
C ALA A 200 2.48 -5.71 12.82
N LEU A 201 2.98 -5.93 11.60
CA LEU A 201 4.12 -6.80 11.33
C LEU A 201 5.41 -6.23 11.94
N VAL A 202 5.75 -4.97 11.70
CA VAL A 202 7.00 -4.39 12.24
C VAL A 202 6.96 -4.39 13.76
N ALA A 203 5.82 -4.10 14.38
CA ALA A 203 5.66 -4.22 15.83
C ALA A 203 5.92 -5.65 16.31
N GLN A 204 5.36 -6.66 15.63
CA GLN A 204 5.60 -8.08 15.96
C GLN A 204 7.06 -8.49 15.80
N LEU A 205 7.73 -8.08 14.73
CA LEU A 205 9.13 -8.39 14.44
C LEU A 205 10.09 -7.76 15.46
N THR A 206 9.74 -6.59 15.98
CA THR A 206 10.59 -5.78 16.87
C THR A 206 10.24 -5.92 18.35
N GLY A 207 9.19 -6.69 18.68
CA GLY A 207 8.74 -6.92 20.05
C GLY A 207 7.95 -5.76 20.68
N HIS A 208 7.47 -4.80 19.88
CA HIS A 208 6.71 -3.64 20.34
C HIS A 208 5.19 -3.83 20.22
N LYS A 209 4.43 -2.95 20.87
CA LYS A 209 2.97 -2.91 20.75
C LYS A 209 2.58 -1.96 19.62
N PRO A 210 1.82 -2.39 18.60
CA PRO A 210 1.33 -1.47 17.59
C PRO A 210 0.30 -0.50 18.21
N SER A 211 0.31 0.75 17.77
CA SER A 211 -0.64 1.78 18.18
C SER A 211 -1.50 2.24 17.00
N LYS A 212 -1.21 3.42 16.44
CA LYS A 212 -1.97 4.00 15.33
C LYS A 212 -1.13 4.05 14.06
N ALA A 213 -1.76 3.72 12.93
CA ALA A 213 -1.23 4.00 11.60
C ALA A 213 -1.97 5.20 10.99
N TYR A 214 -1.24 6.26 10.69
CA TYR A 214 -1.72 7.46 10.01
C TYR A 214 -1.44 7.35 8.51
N HIS A 215 -2.39 7.75 7.68
CA HIS A 215 -2.25 7.71 6.23
C HIS A 215 -2.60 9.07 5.63
N LYS A 216 -1.57 9.77 5.17
CA LYS A 216 -1.66 11.07 4.51
C LYS A 216 -1.82 10.87 3.01
N ILE A 217 -2.90 11.41 2.45
CA ILE A 217 -3.17 11.38 1.01
C ILE A 217 -3.19 12.82 0.48
N VAL A 218 -2.34 13.11 -0.51
CA VAL A 218 -2.25 14.45 -1.10
C VAL A 218 -3.31 14.66 -2.17
N ASN A 219 -3.33 13.81 -3.20
CA ASN A 219 -4.29 13.86 -4.29
C ASN A 219 -5.19 12.62 -4.20
N ALA A 220 -6.41 12.81 -3.73
CA ALA A 220 -7.42 11.76 -3.61
C ALA A 220 -8.45 11.92 -4.73
N HIS A 221 -8.68 10.87 -5.50
CA HIS A 221 -9.53 10.95 -6.67
C HIS A 221 -10.35 9.69 -6.95
N ILE A 222 -11.43 9.90 -7.71
CA ILE A 222 -12.26 8.87 -8.33
C ILE A 222 -12.20 9.09 -9.85
N TYR A 223 -11.85 8.05 -10.62
CA TYR A 223 -11.91 8.15 -12.08
C TYR A 223 -13.36 8.29 -12.56
N GLU A 224 -13.58 8.98 -13.67
CA GLU A 224 -14.91 9.19 -14.24
C GLU A 224 -15.70 7.88 -14.44
N ASN A 225 -15.04 6.85 -14.97
CA ASN A 225 -15.63 5.53 -15.20
C ASN A 225 -15.91 4.73 -13.90
N GLN A 226 -15.47 5.23 -12.74
CA GLN A 226 -15.75 4.66 -11.42
C GLN A 226 -16.84 5.44 -10.67
N LEU A 227 -17.17 6.66 -11.10
CA LEU A 227 -17.95 7.61 -10.31
C LEU A 227 -19.40 7.15 -10.05
N SER A 228 -20.11 6.69 -11.09
CA SER A 228 -21.49 6.20 -10.95
C SER A 228 -21.56 4.98 -10.03
N ILE A 229 -20.61 4.05 -10.17
CA ILE A 229 -20.52 2.86 -9.31
C ILE A 229 -20.34 3.27 -7.84
N MET A 230 -19.43 4.22 -7.56
CA MET A 230 -19.21 4.69 -6.20
C MET A 230 -20.44 5.40 -5.62
N ARG A 231 -20.99 6.37 -6.36
CA ARG A 231 -22.11 7.22 -5.91
C ARG A 231 -23.42 6.48 -5.77
N ASP A 232 -23.75 5.66 -6.77
CA ASP A 232 -25.10 5.12 -6.93
C ASP A 232 -25.23 3.71 -6.33
N ILE A 233 -24.11 3.01 -6.10
CA ILE A 233 -24.10 1.64 -5.56
C ILE A 233 -23.37 1.58 -4.21
N GLN A 234 -22.06 1.83 -4.19
CA GLN A 234 -21.27 1.53 -2.98
C GLN A 234 -21.65 2.44 -1.80
N LEU A 235 -21.82 3.75 -2.03
CA LEU A 235 -22.21 4.71 -0.98
C LEU A 235 -23.64 4.54 -0.48
N LYS A 236 -24.48 3.76 -1.18
CA LYS A 236 -25.85 3.44 -0.73
C LYS A 236 -25.90 2.26 0.24
N ARG A 237 -24.79 1.52 0.40
CA ARG A 237 -24.71 0.35 1.27
C ARG A 237 -24.33 0.75 2.69
N THR A 238 -25.12 0.31 3.66
CA THR A 238 -24.78 0.44 5.08
C THR A 238 -23.56 -0.44 5.40
N PRO A 239 -22.48 0.11 5.99
CA PRO A 239 -21.30 -0.67 6.34
C PRO A 239 -21.60 -1.68 7.47
N TYR A 240 -20.88 -2.81 7.47
CA TYR A 240 -20.83 -3.73 8.60
C TYR A 240 -19.71 -3.31 9.58
N SER A 241 -19.65 -3.96 10.73
CA SER A 241 -18.56 -3.82 11.69
C SER A 241 -17.21 -4.15 11.04
N LEU A 242 -16.15 -3.45 11.48
CA LEU A 242 -14.80 -3.76 11.03
C LEU A 242 -14.38 -5.15 11.55
N PRO A 243 -13.72 -5.96 10.72
CA PRO A 243 -13.16 -7.22 11.15
C PRO A 243 -11.87 -7.03 11.95
N GLN A 244 -11.29 -8.15 12.38
CA GLN A 244 -9.98 -8.21 13.04
C GLN A 244 -8.98 -8.97 12.15
N LEU A 245 -7.69 -8.64 12.27
CA LEU A 245 -6.61 -9.36 11.60
C LEU A 245 -5.88 -10.27 12.59
N ARG A 246 -5.68 -11.53 12.22
CA ARG A 246 -4.78 -12.48 12.89
C ARG A 246 -3.55 -12.68 12.02
N ILE A 247 -2.38 -12.42 12.60
CA ILE A 247 -1.08 -12.65 11.97
C ILE A 247 -0.47 -13.90 12.60
N ASN A 248 0.14 -14.77 11.80
CA ASN A 248 0.84 -15.95 12.30
C ASN A 248 1.90 -15.53 13.36
N PRO A 249 1.79 -16.00 14.61
CA PRO A 249 2.69 -15.59 15.67
C PRO A 249 4.11 -16.12 15.48
N ASN A 250 4.35 -17.09 14.59
CA ASN A 250 5.66 -17.65 14.30
C ASN A 250 6.52 -16.75 13.40
N ILE A 251 5.95 -15.69 12.83
CA ILE A 251 6.72 -14.69 12.09
C ILE A 251 7.50 -13.85 13.11
N LYS A 252 8.81 -14.07 13.25
CA LYS A 252 9.63 -13.43 14.30
C LYS A 252 10.68 -12.48 13.74
N THR A 253 11.14 -12.71 12.51
CA THR A 253 12.27 -12.01 11.93
C THR A 253 11.99 -11.54 10.51
N LEU A 254 12.78 -10.58 10.03
CA LEU A 254 12.74 -10.19 8.62
C LEU A 254 13.05 -11.36 7.69
N LYS A 255 13.94 -12.28 8.11
CA LYS A 255 14.26 -13.49 7.36
C LYS A 255 13.05 -14.40 7.17
N ASP A 256 12.13 -14.45 8.13
CA ASP A 256 10.89 -15.22 7.97
C ASP A 256 10.04 -14.66 6.82
N ILE A 257 9.89 -13.33 6.77
CA ILE A 257 9.22 -12.62 5.67
C ILE A 257 9.86 -12.97 4.34
N GLU A 258 11.19 -13.02 4.28
CA GLU A 258 11.96 -13.28 3.06
C GLU A 258 11.88 -14.72 2.57
N THR A 259 11.63 -15.68 3.45
CA THR A 259 11.85 -17.10 3.14
C THR A 259 10.56 -17.91 3.04
N TRP A 260 9.63 -17.79 3.98
CA TRP A 260 8.49 -18.73 4.05
C TRP A 260 7.14 -18.06 4.21
N VAL A 261 7.06 -16.81 4.70
CA VAL A 261 5.76 -16.16 4.95
C VAL A 261 4.96 -15.98 3.68
N THR A 262 3.66 -16.25 3.72
CA THR A 262 2.77 -16.03 2.58
C THR A 262 1.53 -15.25 3.01
N SER A 263 0.66 -14.90 2.07
CA SER A 263 -0.63 -14.29 2.42
C SER A 263 -1.57 -15.22 3.20
N ASP A 264 -1.27 -16.53 3.28
CA ASP A 264 -2.03 -17.49 4.07
C ASP A 264 -1.70 -17.42 5.57
N ASP A 265 -0.59 -16.80 5.95
CA ASP A 265 -0.23 -16.50 7.35
C ASP A 265 -1.05 -15.35 7.96
N PHE A 266 -2.03 -14.84 7.20
CA PHE A 266 -2.88 -13.72 7.57
C PHE A 266 -4.35 -14.10 7.40
N GLU A 267 -5.09 -14.02 8.50
CA GLU A 267 -6.50 -14.37 8.52
C GLU A 267 -7.33 -13.21 9.02
N VAL A 268 -8.46 -12.96 8.36
CA VAL A 268 -9.40 -11.92 8.77
C VAL A 268 -10.59 -12.58 9.47
N ILE A 269 -10.81 -12.21 10.73
CA ILE A 269 -11.88 -12.74 11.58
C ILE A 269 -13.07 -11.78 11.57
N GLY A 270 -14.27 -12.32 11.40
CA GLY A 270 -15.51 -11.54 11.47
C GLY A 270 -15.78 -10.65 10.24
N TYR A 271 -15.20 -10.97 9.08
CA TYR A 271 -15.39 -10.17 7.87
C TYR A 271 -16.73 -10.43 7.20
N GLN A 272 -17.67 -9.52 7.45
CA GLN A 272 -18.92 -9.42 6.71
C GLN A 272 -18.79 -8.37 5.61
N TYR A 273 -19.32 -8.68 4.42
CA TYR A 273 -19.27 -7.77 3.29
C TYR A 273 -20.51 -7.86 2.42
N HIS A 274 -20.82 -6.76 1.74
CA HIS A 274 -21.77 -6.75 0.63
C HIS A 274 -21.16 -7.33 -0.64
N ASP A 275 -22.01 -7.69 -1.61
CA ASP A 275 -21.58 -8.27 -2.89
C ASP A 275 -20.43 -7.52 -3.54
N ALA A 276 -19.59 -8.27 -4.25
CA ALA A 276 -18.42 -7.71 -4.93
C ALA A 276 -18.85 -6.60 -5.92
N ILE A 277 -18.02 -5.56 -6.02
CA ILE A 277 -18.16 -4.50 -7.01
C ILE A 277 -16.91 -4.51 -7.88
N LYS A 278 -17.10 -4.68 -9.19
CA LYS A 278 -16.03 -4.59 -10.18
C LYS A 278 -15.90 -3.15 -10.66
N TYR A 279 -14.91 -2.43 -10.13
CA TYR A 279 -14.52 -1.14 -10.68
C TYR A 279 -13.59 -1.32 -11.88
N PRO A 280 -13.69 -0.49 -12.91
CA PRO A 280 -12.72 -0.49 -14.00
C PRO A 280 -11.35 -0.01 -13.49
N PHE A 281 -10.31 -0.72 -13.90
CA PHE A 281 -8.92 -0.29 -13.75
C PHE A 281 -8.56 0.65 -14.90
N THR A 282 -7.66 1.59 -14.67
CA THR A 282 -7.27 2.60 -15.64
C THR A 282 -5.74 2.72 -15.63
N VAL A 283 -5.12 2.30 -16.75
CA VAL A 283 -3.66 2.33 -16.96
C VAL A 283 -3.26 3.61 -17.66
#